data_AF-A0A3B8Z6T3-F1
#
_entry.id   AF-A0A3B8Z6T3-F1
#
_cell.length_a   1.000
_cell.length_b   1.000
_cell.length_c   1.000
_cell.angle_alpha   90.00
_cell.angle_beta   90.00
_cell.angle_gamma   90.00
#
_symmetry.space_group_name_H-M   'P 1'
#
loop_
_entity.id
_entity.type
_entity.pdbx_description
1 polymer ?
#
loop_
_entity_poly.entity_id
_entity_poly.type
_entity_poly.pdbx_seq_one_letter_code
_entity_poly.pdbx_strand_id
1 'polypeptide(L)' 'MLDPKWTRSQLDTLAKILLKKNFELDVAPLAEMESRRKELQLQTEALQNERNSRSKKIGQG' A
#
# COMPACT_ATOMS: atom_id res chain seq x y z
N MET A 1 -2.63 -11.89 13.48
CA MET A 1 -2.57 -10.92 12.38
C MET A 1 -1.68 -11.51 11.29
N LEU A 2 -2.07 -11.49 10.02
CA LEU A 2 -1.21 -11.95 8.91
C LEU A 2 -0.11 -10.90 8.67
N ASP A 3 1.08 -11.36 8.26
CA ASP A 3 2.15 -10.45 7.86
C ASP A 3 1.70 -9.65 6.62
N PRO A 4 1.73 -8.30 6.66
CA PRO A 4 1.32 -7.45 5.55
C PRO A 4 2.04 -7.73 4.23
N LYS A 5 3.24 -8.32 4.26
CA LYS A 5 3.95 -8.73 3.04
C LYS A 5 3.11 -9.71 2.21
N TRP A 6 2.36 -10.60 2.86
CA TRP A 6 1.49 -11.57 2.19
C TRP A 6 0.31 -10.88 1.52
N THR A 7 -0.33 -9.95 2.21
CA THR A 7 -1.50 -9.24 1.67
C THR A 7 -1.14 -8.19 0.61
N ARG A 8 0.12 -7.75 0.55
CA ARG A 8 0.58 -6.74 -0.42
C ARG A 8 1.23 -7.32 -1.68
N SER A 9 1.77 -8.54 -1.59
CA SER A 9 2.59 -9.10 -2.68
C SER A 9 2.28 -10.54 -3.03
N GLN A 10 1.49 -11.26 -2.22
CA GLN A 10 1.27 -12.69 -2.38
C GLN A 10 -0.21 -13.08 -2.16
N LEU A 11 -1.15 -12.22 -2.54
CA LEU A 11 -2.59 -12.43 -2.35
C LEU A 11 -3.08 -13.75 -2.98
N ASP A 12 -2.62 -14.10 -4.18
CA ASP A 12 -3.00 -15.35 -4.85
C ASP A 12 -2.51 -16.58 -4.09
N THR A 13 -1.28 -16.52 -3.59
CA THR A 13 -0.71 -17.60 -2.77
C THR A 13 -1.46 -17.71 -1.44
N LEU A 14 -1.78 -16.58 -0.83
CA LEU A 14 -2.55 -16.52 0.41
C LEU A 14 -3.96 -17.10 0.22
N ALA A 15 -4.65 -16.75 -0.86
CA ALA A 15 -5.97 -17.28 -1.19
C ALA A 15 -5.95 -18.81 -1.32
N LYS A 16 -4.94 -19.37 -2.01
CA LYS A 16 -4.77 -20.83 -2.12
C LYS A 16 -4.53 -21.51 -0.77
N ILE A 17 -3.74 -20.90 0.12
CA ILE A 17 -3.46 -21.45 1.46
C ILE A 17 -4.72 -21.41 2.33
N LEU A 18 -5.47 -20.31 2.26
CA LEU A 18 -6.69 -20.14 3.04
C LEU A 18 -7.82 -21.05 2.54
N LEU A 19 -7.91 -21.29 1.23
CA LEU A 19 -8.90 -22.21 0.67
C LEU A 19 -8.73 -23.64 1.21
N LYS A 20 -7.48 -24.09 1.43
CA LYS A 20 -7.19 -25.38 2.09
C LYS A 20 -7.70 -25.46 3.53
N LYS A 21 -7.96 -24.31 4.15
CA LYS A 21 -8.56 -24.18 5.50
C LYS A 21 -10.05 -23.88 5.44
N ASN A 22 -10.70 -24.09 4.29
CA ASN A 22 -12.10 -23.76 4.02
C ASN A 22 -12.41 -22.27 4.21
N PHE A 23 -11.45 -21.40 3.90
CA PHE A 23 -11.64 -19.95 3.89
C PHE A 23 -11.41 -19.41 2.48
N GLU A 24 -12.43 -18.81 1.90
CA GLU A 24 -12.34 -18.14 0.61
C GLU A 24 -11.92 -16.68 0.81
N LEU A 25 -10.75 -16.32 0.28
CA LEU A 25 -10.26 -14.96 0.32
C LEU A 25 -10.69 -14.23 -0.96
N ASP A 26 -11.45 -13.15 -0.81
CA ASP A 26 -11.79 -12.29 -1.93
C ASP A 26 -10.60 -11.39 -2.30
N VAL A 27 -9.88 -11.79 -3.35
CA VAL A 27 -8.63 -11.15 -3.79
C VAL A 27 -8.90 -9.83 -4.51
N ALA A 28 -10.02 -9.70 -5.22
CA ALA A 28 -10.32 -8.52 -6.04
C ALA A 28 -10.38 -7.21 -5.24
N PRO A 29 -11.19 -7.08 -4.16
CA PRO A 29 -11.24 -5.86 -3.37
C PRO A 29 -9.92 -5.60 -2.64
N LEU A 30 -9.21 -6.65 -2.20
CA LEU A 30 -7.90 -6.50 -1.56
C LEU A 30 -6.84 -5.94 -2.52
N ALA A 31 -6.83 -6.41 -3.76
CA ALA A 31 -5.94 -5.90 -4.79
C ALA A 31 -6.23 -4.44 -5.14
N GLU A 32 -7.52 -4.06 -5.24
CA GLU A 32 -7.94 -2.67 -5.46
C GLU A 32 -7.49 -1.76 -4.31
N MET A 33 -7.71 -2.18 -3.06
CA MET A 33 -7.28 -1.43 -1.88
C MET A 33 -5.76 -1.24 -1.82
N GLU A 34 -4.98 -2.27 -2.17
CA GLU A 34 -3.52 -2.17 -2.22
C GLU A 34 -3.05 -1.23 -3.34
N SER A 35 -3.73 -1.23 -4.48
CA SER A 35 -3.46 -0.29 -5.56
C SER A 35 -3.68 1.16 -5.11
N ARG A 36 -4.83 1.44 -4.50
CA ARG A 36 -5.15 2.76 -3.96
C ARG A 36 -4.18 3.19 -2.85
N ARG A 37 -3.76 2.25 -2.00
CA ARG A 37 -2.75 2.51 -0.95
C ARG A 37 -1.41 2.94 -1.56
N LYS A 38 -0.95 2.27 -2.63
CA LYS A 38 0.28 2.66 -3.34
C LYS A 38 0.18 4.05 -3.94
N GLU A 39 -0.95 4.34 -4.58
CA GLU A 39 -1.20 5.66 -5.16
C GLU A 39 -1.11 6.77 -4.09
N LEU A 40 -1.83 6.60 -2.98
CA LEU A 40 -1.81 7.56 -1.86
C LEU A 40 -0.42 7.71 -1.25
N GLN A 41 0.35 6.63 -1.15
CA GLN A 41 1.72 6.70 -0.68
C GLN A 41 2.57 7.61 -1.57
N LEU A 42 2.54 7.41 -2.89
CA LEU A 42 3.29 8.23 -3.85
C LEU A 42 2.86 9.69 -3.82
N GLN A 43 1.55 9.96 -3.75
CA GLN A 43 1.03 11.32 -3.62
C GLN A 43 1.52 12.00 -2.35
N THR A 44 1.51 11.28 -1.22
CA THR A 44 1.99 11.81 0.06
C THR A 44 3.48 12.10 0.02
N GLU A 45 4.29 11.20 -0.55
CA GLU A 45 5.73 11.41 -0.72
C GLU A 45 6.03 12.63 -1.61
N ALA A 46 5.26 12.83 -2.69
CA ALA A 46 5.37 14.00 -3.54
C ALA A 46 5.06 15.31 -2.79
N LEU A 47 3.93 15.36 -2.07
CA LEU A 47 3.53 16.51 -1.25
C LEU A 47 4.57 16.81 -0.16
N GLN A 48 5.11 15.76 0.46
CA GLN A 48 6.14 15.88 1.49
C GLN A 48 7.44 16.47 0.93
N ASN A 49 7.84 16.07 -0.28
CA ASN A 49 8.99 16.63 -0.98
C ASN A 49 8.77 18.09 -1.37
N GLU A 50 7.58 18.42 -1.89
CA GLU A 50 7.21 19.78 -2.24
C GLU A 50 7.26 20.71 -1.01
N ARG A 51 6.64 20.29 0.10
CA ARG A 51 6.66 21.02 1.37
C ARG A 51 8.09 21.29 1.82
N ASN A 52 8.93 20.27 1.85
CA ASN A 52 10.32 20.40 2.29
C ASN A 52 11.14 21.33 1.38
N SER A 53 10.90 21.29 0.07
CA SER A 53 11.52 22.20 -0.90
C SER A 53 11.12 23.65 -0.66
N ARG A 54 9.82 23.91 -0.44
CA ARG A 54 9.30 25.25 -0.09
C ARG A 54 9.89 25.77 1.22
N SER A 55 9.92 24.95 2.27
CA SER A 55 10.50 25.35 3.57
C SER A 55 11.98 25.70 3.47
N LYS A 56 12.77 24.96 2.69
CA LYS A 56 14.19 25.27 2.46
C LYS A 56 14.38 26.61 1.75
N LYS A 57 13.55 26.93 0.75
CA LYS A 57 13.60 28.23 0.05
C LYS A 57 13.30 29.40 0.98
N ILE A 58 12.34 29.24 1.89
CA ILE A 58 11.98 30.27 2.86
C ILE A 58 13.12 30.48 3.87
N GLY A 59 13.72 29.41 4.40
CA GLY A 59 14.83 29.51 5.36
C GLY A 59 16.18 29.97 4.78
N GLN A 60 16.28 30.11 3.45
CA GLN A 60 17.46 30.67 2.77
C GLN A 60 17.36 32.18 2.53
N GLY A 61 16.17 32.78 2.72
CA GLY A 61 15.93 34.21 2.61
C GLY A 61 16.09 34.96 3.92
#